data_AF-A0A2N8MPL8-F1
#
_entry.id   AF-A0A2N8MPL8-F1
#
_cell.length_a   1.000
_cell.length_b   1.000
_cell.length_c   1.000
_cell.angle_alpha   90.00
_cell.angle_beta   90.00
_cell.angle_gamma   90.00
#
_symmetry.space_group_name_H-M   'P 1'
#
loop_
_entity.id
_entity.type
_entity.pdbx_description
1 polymer ?
#
loop_
_entity_poly.entity_id
_entity_poly.type
_entity_poly.pdbx_seq_one_letter_code
_entity_poly.pdbx_strand_id
1 'polypeptide(L)'
;MERQYLYYAIVTEAFPRVDEPALVCRRWVDAQGLVHEEAFTDEFKWEPEEVLTNIEAGRWTGEIHPITEEAGLRFEAIQYARVHRFDPTDGNYEYFKLVELGKTVLAIRTWISPQGHDLEETHTASGWLRSHVRSKLERDSMGGDLIPITQEEAESL
;
A
#
# COMPACT_ATOMS: atom_id res chain seq x y z
N MET A 1 29.03 -5.65 -15.74
CA MET A 1 29.36 -5.59 -14.31
C MET A 1 28.05 -5.79 -13.58
N GLU A 2 27.91 -6.82 -12.76
CA GLU A 2 26.71 -6.97 -11.93
C GLU A 2 26.70 -5.86 -10.87
N ARG A 3 25.52 -5.30 -10.59
CA ARG A 3 25.37 -4.25 -9.57
C ARG A 3 25.59 -4.88 -8.21
N GLN A 4 26.54 -4.35 -7.45
CA GLN A 4 26.75 -4.75 -6.06
C GLN A 4 25.87 -3.88 -5.16
N TYR A 5 24.76 -4.45 -4.71
CA TYR A 5 23.82 -3.78 -3.84
C TYR A 5 24.24 -3.88 -2.36
N LEU A 6 24.16 -2.76 -1.65
CA LEU A 6 24.24 -2.68 -0.19
C LEU A 6 22.83 -2.43 0.34
N TYR A 7 22.39 -3.23 1.31
CA TYR A 7 21.03 -3.19 1.84
C TYR A 7 21.00 -2.54 3.23
N TYR A 8 19.93 -1.80 3.49
CA TYR A 8 19.74 -1.03 4.71
C TYR A 8 18.30 -1.12 5.20
N ALA A 9 18.13 -1.38 6.48
CA ALA A 9 16.87 -1.25 7.19
C ALA A 9 16.72 0.18 7.72
N ILE A 10 15.55 0.79 7.49
CA ILE A 10 15.16 2.06 8.11
C ILE A 10 14.27 1.76 9.31
N VAL A 11 14.76 2.11 10.49
CA VAL A 11 14.06 1.92 11.77
C VAL A 11 13.51 3.26 12.24
N THR A 12 12.27 3.26 12.75
CA THR A 12 11.60 4.46 13.29
C THR A 12 10.97 4.14 14.64
N GLU A 13 10.43 5.13 15.34
CA GLU A 13 9.73 4.90 16.60
C GLU A 13 8.54 3.94 16.45
N ALA A 14 7.81 4.04 15.32
CA ALA A 14 6.67 3.16 15.01
C ALA A 14 7.11 1.73 14.60
N PHE A 15 8.33 1.59 14.09
CA PHE A 15 8.91 0.31 13.67
C PHE A 15 10.34 0.20 14.22
N PRO A 16 10.50 -0.07 15.53
CA PRO A 16 11.79 0.06 16.23
C PRO A 16 12.73 -1.13 16.03
N ARG A 17 12.34 -2.10 15.20
CA ARG A 17 13.01 -3.40 15.06
C ARG A 17 13.68 -3.53 13.70
N VAL A 18 14.97 -3.87 13.67
CA VAL A 18 15.73 -4.08 12.42
C VAL A 18 15.22 -5.29 11.63
N ASP A 19 14.70 -6.31 12.30
CA ASP A 19 14.11 -7.49 11.66
C ASP A 19 12.68 -7.27 11.13
N GLU A 20 12.07 -6.14 11.50
CA GLU A 20 10.75 -5.71 11.02
C GLU A 20 10.74 -4.19 10.77
N PRO A 21 11.61 -3.69 9.85
CA PRO A 21 11.88 -2.26 9.72
C PRO A 21 10.70 -1.51 9.12
N ALA A 22 10.69 -0.17 9.22
CA ALA A 22 9.68 0.65 8.56
C ALA A 22 9.77 0.51 7.03
N LEU A 23 11.01 0.49 6.53
CA LEU A 23 11.34 0.44 5.10
C LEU A 23 12.67 -0.29 4.92
N VAL A 24 12.89 -0.89 3.74
CA VAL A 24 14.21 -1.33 3.32
C VAL A 24 14.64 -0.55 2.08
N CYS A 25 15.87 -0.07 2.12
CA CYS A 25 16.53 0.60 1.03
C CYS A 25 17.72 -0.22 0.54
N ARG A 26 18.10 -0.04 -0.72
CA ARG A 26 19.36 -0.52 -1.27
C ARG A 26 20.09 0.57 -2.02
N ARG A 27 21.42 0.53 -1.97
CA ARG A 27 22.30 1.50 -2.62
C ARG A 27 23.31 0.75 -3.48
N TRP A 28 23.65 1.30 -4.64
CA TRP A 28 24.75 0.80 -5.48
C TRP A 28 25.44 1.97 -6.17
N VAL A 29 26.63 1.72 -6.70
CA VAL A 29 27.41 2.69 -7.47
C VAL A 29 27.48 2.21 -8.92
N ASP A 30 27.20 3.10 -9.87
CA ASP A 30 27.31 2.77 -11.29
C ASP A 30 28.75 2.88 -11.82
N ALA A 31 28.93 2.64 -13.12
CA ALA A 31 30.24 2.69 -13.76
C ALA A 31 30.85 4.10 -13.81
N GLN A 32 30.04 5.15 -13.60
CA GLN A 32 30.43 6.54 -13.58
C GLN A 32 30.76 7.03 -12.17
N GLY A 33 30.59 6.18 -11.15
CA GLY A 33 30.78 6.55 -9.74
C GLY A 33 29.58 7.27 -9.12
N LEU A 34 28.44 7.30 -9.81
CA LEU A 34 27.22 7.88 -9.26
C LEU A 34 26.55 6.89 -8.30
N VAL A 35 26.15 7.40 -7.13
CA VAL A 35 25.40 6.64 -6.13
C VAL A 35 23.93 6.64 -6.52
N HIS A 36 23.33 5.46 -6.56
CA HIS A 36 21.90 5.26 -6.78
C HIS A 36 21.29 4.62 -5.54
N GLU A 37 20.08 5.04 -5.21
CA GLU A 37 19.30 4.56 -4.07
C GLU A 37 17.93 4.10 -4.55
N GLU A 38 17.46 2.99 -3.99
CA GLU A 38 16.11 2.49 -4.18
C GLU A 38 15.49 2.13 -2.83
N ALA A 39 14.18 2.25 -2.72
CA ALA A 39 13.38 1.74 -1.61
C ALA A 39 12.39 0.68 -2.11
N PHE A 40 12.08 -0.32 -1.29
CA PHE A 40 11.02 -1.27 -1.60
C PHE A 40 9.67 -0.74 -1.13
N THR A 41 8.76 -0.47 -2.07
CA THR A 41 7.50 0.24 -1.80
C THR A 41 6.31 -0.71 -1.59
N ASP A 42 5.16 -0.14 -1.24
CA ASP A 42 3.89 -0.86 -1.14
C ASP A 42 3.35 -1.35 -2.51
N GLU A 43 3.91 -0.88 -3.62
CA GLU A 43 3.70 -1.44 -4.95
C GLU A 43 4.53 -2.71 -5.24
N PHE A 44 5.20 -3.25 -4.21
CA PHE A 44 6.00 -4.49 -4.27
C PHE A 44 7.13 -4.46 -5.30
N LYS A 45 7.77 -3.30 -5.44
CA LYS A 45 8.89 -3.11 -6.35
C LYS A 45 9.92 -2.15 -5.73
N TRP A 46 11.15 -2.26 -6.24
CA TRP A 46 12.22 -1.33 -5.89
C TRP A 46 12.09 -0.08 -6.75
N GLU A 47 11.92 1.09 -6.13
CA GLU A 47 11.77 2.36 -6.82
C GLU A 47 12.90 3.34 -6.46
N PRO A 48 13.39 4.15 -7.42
CA PRO A 48 14.39 5.17 -7.15
C PRO A 48 13.89 6.16 -6.10
N GLU A 49 14.58 6.23 -4.96
CA GLU A 49 14.19 7.05 -3.82
C GLU A 49 15.42 7.49 -3.02
N GLU A 50 15.46 8.74 -2.56
CA GLU A 50 16.62 9.31 -1.83
C GLU A 50 16.50 9.18 -0.30
N VAL A 51 15.90 8.10 0.19
CA VAL A 51 15.60 7.94 1.63
C VAL A 51 16.86 7.97 2.49
N LEU A 52 17.91 7.25 2.09
CA LEU A 52 19.15 7.16 2.87
C LEU A 52 19.82 8.52 2.90
N THR A 53 19.95 9.16 1.75
CA THR A 53 20.51 10.51 1.62
C THR A 53 19.72 11.54 2.46
N ASN A 54 18.38 11.46 2.51
CA ASN A 54 17.54 12.36 3.31
C ASN A 54 17.71 12.15 4.82
N ILE A 55 17.86 10.91 5.29
CA ILE A 55 18.11 10.61 6.70
C ILE A 55 19.53 11.02 7.11
N GLU A 56 20.55 10.68 6.30
CA GLU A 56 21.95 11.06 6.54
C GLU A 56 22.13 12.59 6.61
N ALA A 57 21.37 13.34 5.81
CA ALA A 57 21.36 14.81 5.84
C ALA A 57 20.49 15.41 6.96
N GLY A 58 19.83 14.60 7.78
CA GLY A 58 18.95 15.04 8.86
C GLY A 58 17.65 15.70 8.41
N ARG A 59 17.25 15.51 7.14
CA ARG A 59 15.97 16.03 6.61
C ARG A 59 14.79 15.16 7.04
N TRP A 60 15.01 13.86 7.11
CA TRP A 60 14.02 12.88 7.57
C TRP A 60 14.47 12.23 8.88
N THR A 61 13.50 11.71 9.63
CA THR A 61 13.77 10.97 10.87
C THR A 61 13.87 9.48 10.58
N GLY A 62 14.74 8.79 11.31
CA GLY A 62 14.97 7.35 11.18
C GLY A 62 16.41 6.99 11.46
N GLU A 63 16.64 5.72 11.76
CA GLU A 63 17.98 5.15 11.90
C GLU A 63 18.26 4.20 10.76
N ILE A 64 19.46 4.31 10.18
CA ILE A 64 19.92 3.45 9.09
C ILE A 64 20.76 2.33 9.68
N HIS A 65 20.31 1.09 9.46
CA HIS A 65 21.02 -0.11 9.91
C HIS A 65 21.43 -0.96 8.70
N PRO A 66 22.72 -1.28 8.50
CA PRO A 66 23.12 -2.16 7.41
C PRO A 66 22.58 -3.57 7.65
N ILE A 67 22.07 -4.19 6.58
CA ILE A 67 21.53 -5.56 6.63
C ILE A 67 22.10 -6.40 5.48
N THR A 68 21.99 -7.71 5.62
CA THR A 68 22.29 -8.66 4.54
C THR A 68 21.24 -8.56 3.43
N GLU A 69 21.62 -8.89 2.19
CA GLU A 69 20.68 -9.03 1.07
C GLU A 69 19.51 -9.97 1.41
N GLU A 70 19.77 -11.12 2.04
CA GLU A 70 18.72 -12.06 2.45
C GLU A 70 17.68 -11.40 3.37
N ALA A 71 18.12 -10.59 4.33
CA ALA A 71 17.23 -9.82 5.20
C ALA A 71 16.44 -8.75 4.43
N GLY A 72 17.07 -8.12 3.44
CA GLY A 72 16.40 -7.17 2.56
C GLY A 72 15.31 -7.82 1.71
N LEU A 73 15.56 -9.01 1.18
CA LEU A 73 14.57 -9.77 0.39
C LEU A 73 13.43 -10.33 1.26
N ARG A 74 13.71 -10.70 2.52
CA ARG A 74 12.64 -11.09 3.47
C ARG A 74 11.66 -9.96 3.77
N PHE A 75 12.09 -8.70 3.64
CA PHE A 75 11.20 -7.56 3.82
C PHE A 75 10.06 -7.52 2.79
N GLU A 76 10.23 -8.08 1.60
CA GLU A 76 9.17 -8.12 0.58
C GLU A 76 7.92 -8.85 1.11
N ALA A 77 8.11 -9.95 1.84
CA ALA A 77 7.03 -10.68 2.49
C ALA A 77 6.39 -9.91 3.67
N ILE A 78 7.20 -9.15 4.42
CA ILE A 78 6.71 -8.27 5.49
C ILE A 78 5.85 -7.16 4.90
N GLN A 79 6.32 -6.52 3.83
CA GLN A 79 5.60 -5.44 3.16
C GLN A 79 4.30 -5.95 2.53
N TYR A 80 4.32 -7.14 1.91
CA TYR A 80 3.11 -7.81 1.44
C TYR A 80 2.09 -8.01 2.56
N ALA A 81 2.51 -8.59 3.69
CA ALA A 81 1.63 -8.80 4.83
C ALA A 81 1.08 -7.48 5.40
N ARG A 82 1.85 -6.38 5.35
CA ARG A 82 1.41 -5.06 5.81
C ARG A 82 0.37 -4.44 4.90
N VAL A 83 0.56 -4.51 3.58
CA VAL A 83 -0.39 -3.98 2.59
C VAL A 83 -1.71 -4.75 2.66
N HIS A 84 -1.63 -6.07 2.79
CA HIS A 84 -2.81 -6.96 2.79
C HIS A 84 -3.38 -7.23 4.19
N ARG A 85 -2.89 -6.58 5.25
CA ARG A 85 -3.30 -6.88 6.65
C ARG A 85 -4.79 -6.71 6.90
N PHE A 86 -5.45 -5.88 6.09
CA PHE A 86 -6.85 -5.53 6.22
C PHE A 86 -7.74 -6.27 5.23
N ASP A 87 -7.18 -6.98 4.26
CA ASP A 87 -7.95 -7.72 3.26
C ASP A 87 -8.79 -8.84 3.87
N PRO A 88 -9.93 -9.18 3.25
CA PRO A 88 -10.78 -10.26 3.74
C PRO A 88 -10.01 -11.59 3.77
N THR A 89 -10.16 -12.34 4.87
CA THR A 89 -9.42 -13.61 5.07
C THR A 89 -9.75 -14.67 4.03
N ASP A 90 -10.97 -14.64 3.50
CA ASP A 90 -11.46 -15.55 2.47
C ASP A 90 -11.31 -14.98 1.05
N GLY A 91 -10.73 -13.78 0.91
CA GLY A 91 -10.57 -13.08 -0.36
C GLY A 91 -11.88 -12.55 -0.96
N ASN A 92 -13.01 -12.65 -0.24
CA ASN A 92 -14.31 -12.26 -0.77
C ASN A 92 -14.65 -10.82 -0.38
N TYR A 93 -15.05 -10.05 -1.39
CA TYR A 93 -15.61 -8.72 -1.23
C TYR A 93 -17.08 -8.73 -1.64
N GLU A 94 -17.90 -7.91 -0.99
CA GLU A 94 -19.27 -7.63 -1.42
C GLU A 94 -19.25 -6.41 -2.35
N TYR A 95 -19.84 -6.52 -3.55
CA TYR A 95 -19.82 -5.45 -4.55
C TYR A 95 -21.19 -4.81 -4.72
N PHE A 96 -21.21 -3.49 -4.87
CA PHE A 96 -22.42 -2.70 -5.06
C PHE A 96 -22.22 -1.62 -6.12
N LYS A 97 -23.27 -1.25 -6.84
CA LYS A 97 -23.33 0.03 -7.54
C LYS A 97 -24.16 1.02 -6.73
N LEU A 98 -23.71 2.27 -6.70
CA LEU A 98 -24.53 3.39 -6.21
C LEU A 98 -25.36 3.92 -7.38
N VAL A 99 -26.69 3.94 -7.20
CA VAL A 99 -27.62 4.53 -8.14
C VAL A 99 -28.24 5.79 -7.55
N GLU A 100 -28.03 6.92 -8.22
CA GLU A 100 -28.63 8.21 -7.86
C GLU A 100 -29.49 8.70 -9.03
N LEU A 101 -30.75 9.05 -8.76
CA LEU A 101 -31.71 9.52 -9.78
C LEU A 101 -31.79 8.61 -11.02
N GLY A 102 -31.72 7.29 -10.80
CA GLY A 102 -31.80 6.26 -11.85
C GLY A 102 -30.53 6.08 -12.67
N LYS A 103 -29.41 6.68 -12.28
CA LYS A 103 -28.11 6.54 -12.95
C LYS A 103 -27.09 5.90 -12.02
N THR A 104 -26.29 4.98 -12.55
CA THR A 104 -25.10 4.48 -11.84
C THR A 104 -24.08 5.61 -11.73
N VAL A 105 -23.62 5.87 -10.51
CA VAL A 105 -22.64 6.92 -10.22
C VAL A 105 -21.25 6.31 -10.00
N LEU A 106 -21.19 5.17 -9.31
CA LEU A 106 -19.95 4.50 -8.96
C LEU A 106 -20.19 3.04 -8.57
N ALA A 107 -19.11 2.25 -8.53
CA ALA A 107 -19.08 0.93 -7.92
C ALA A 107 -18.32 1.01 -6.59
N ILE A 108 -18.79 0.30 -5.57
CA ILE A 108 -18.06 0.08 -4.32
C ILE A 108 -17.88 -1.41 -4.06
N ARG A 109 -16.85 -1.73 -3.27
CA ARG A 109 -16.69 -3.03 -2.62
C ARG A 109 -16.56 -2.86 -1.12
N THR A 110 -17.12 -3.78 -0.34
CA THR A 110 -17.06 -3.77 1.12
C THR A 110 -16.64 -5.11 1.67
N TRP A 111 -16.02 -5.11 2.84
CA TRP A 111 -15.66 -6.32 3.56
C TRP A 111 -15.43 -6.03 5.05
N ILE A 112 -15.38 -7.10 5.85
CA ILE A 112 -14.95 -7.03 7.24
C ILE A 112 -13.50 -7.53 7.29
N SER A 113 -12.58 -6.66 7.71
CA SER A 113 -11.17 -7.03 7.89
C SER A 113 -11.00 -8.11 8.97
N PRO A 114 -9.87 -8.83 9.01
CA PRO A 114 -9.61 -9.85 10.04
C PRO A 114 -9.62 -9.28 11.47
N GLN A 115 -9.47 -7.96 11.61
CA GLN A 115 -9.52 -7.25 12.90
C GLN A 115 -10.93 -6.77 13.27
N GLY A 116 -11.94 -7.06 12.44
CA GLY A 116 -13.35 -6.69 12.68
C GLY A 116 -13.73 -5.27 12.27
N HIS A 117 -12.90 -4.60 11.45
CA HIS A 117 -13.27 -3.30 10.88
C HIS A 117 -14.08 -3.47 9.61
N ASP A 118 -15.20 -2.76 9.52
CA ASP A 118 -15.96 -2.56 8.28
C ASP A 118 -15.18 -1.62 7.35
N LEU A 119 -14.80 -2.11 6.18
CA LEU A 119 -14.02 -1.37 5.19
C LEU A 119 -14.77 -1.29 3.85
N GLU A 120 -14.44 -0.25 3.11
CA GLU A 120 -15.07 0.07 1.83
C GLU A 120 -14.06 0.75 0.90
N GLU A 121 -14.15 0.40 -0.39
CA GLU A 121 -13.45 1.08 -1.48
C GLU A 121 -14.40 1.37 -2.63
N THR A 122 -14.09 2.41 -3.40
CA THR A 122 -14.78 2.80 -4.63
C THR A 122 -13.88 2.52 -5.84
N HIS A 123 -14.47 2.00 -6.92
CA HIS A 123 -13.78 1.80 -8.19
C HIS A 123 -13.57 3.15 -8.89
N THR A 124 -12.34 3.39 -9.33
CA THR A 124 -11.95 4.60 -10.08
C THR A 124 -11.10 4.20 -11.29
N ALA A 125 -10.79 5.16 -12.17
CA ALA A 125 -9.90 4.92 -13.30
C ALA A 125 -8.50 4.42 -12.89
N SER A 126 -8.09 4.68 -11.65
CA SER A 126 -6.80 4.23 -11.09
C SER A 126 -6.93 2.96 -10.25
N GLY A 127 -8.10 2.30 -10.26
CA GLY A 127 -8.40 1.14 -9.44
C GLY A 127 -9.22 1.47 -8.19
N TRP A 128 -9.18 0.58 -7.20
CA TRP A 128 -9.95 0.66 -5.97
C TRP A 128 -9.30 1.61 -4.96
N LEU A 129 -10.06 2.57 -4.45
CA LEU A 129 -9.60 3.54 -3.46
C LEU A 129 -10.52 3.59 -2.25
N ARG A 130 -9.94 3.76 -1.06
CA ARG A 130 -10.69 3.88 0.20
C ARG A 130 -11.84 4.87 0.09
N SER A 131 -13.02 4.47 0.54
CA SER A 131 -14.22 5.29 0.44
C SER A 131 -15.05 5.31 1.74
N HIS A 132 -16.10 6.12 1.72
CA HIS A 132 -17.00 6.36 2.85
C HIS A 132 -18.47 6.50 2.40
N VAL A 133 -18.84 5.87 1.28
CA VAL A 133 -20.18 5.96 0.67
C VAL A 133 -21.25 5.45 1.62
N ARG A 134 -21.10 4.24 2.20
CA ARG A 134 -22.07 3.70 3.17
C ARG A 134 -22.29 4.63 4.36
N SER A 135 -21.21 5.12 4.98
CA SER A 135 -21.32 6.06 6.10
C SER A 135 -21.98 7.38 5.68
N LYS A 136 -21.83 7.82 4.43
CA LYS A 136 -22.48 9.04 3.94
C LYS A 136 -23.97 8.84 3.70
N LEU A 137 -24.37 7.67 3.18
CA LEU A 137 -25.77 7.28 3.00
C LEU A 137 -26.47 7.13 4.36
N GLU A 138 -25.84 6.43 5.32
CA GLU A 138 -26.38 6.25 6.68
C GLU A 138 -26.61 7.56 7.44
N ARG A 139 -25.83 8.60 7.11
CA ARG A 139 -25.93 9.94 7.72
C ARG A 139 -26.80 10.90 6.92
N ASP A 140 -27.49 10.43 5.88
CA ASP A 140 -28.27 11.24 4.94
C ASP A 140 -27.48 12.42 4.34
N SER A 141 -26.15 12.26 4.24
CA SER A 141 -25.24 13.28 3.66
C SER A 141 -24.99 13.08 2.17
N MET A 142 -25.55 12.02 1.61
CA MET A 142 -25.53 11.62 0.21
C MET A 142 -26.84 10.87 -0.08
N GLY A 143 -27.40 11.04 -1.27
CA GLY A 143 -28.57 10.28 -1.73
C GLY A 143 -28.19 9.07 -2.58
N GLY A 144 -29.16 8.21 -2.85
CA GLY A 144 -29.02 7.06 -3.74
C GLY A 144 -29.14 5.72 -3.04
N ASP A 145 -29.18 4.67 -3.85
CA ASP A 145 -29.38 3.29 -3.41
C ASP A 145 -28.16 2.43 -3.77
N LEU A 146 -27.73 1.58 -2.84
CA LEU A 146 -26.74 0.55 -3.11
C LEU A 146 -27.44 -0.70 -3.63
N ILE A 147 -27.07 -1.11 -4.83
CA ILE A 147 -27.60 -2.31 -5.49
C ILE A 147 -26.47 -3.34 -5.58
N PRO A 148 -26.63 -4.56 -5.03
CA PRO A 148 -25.64 -5.61 -5.16
C PRO A 148 -25.34 -5.93 -6.63
N ILE A 149 -24.07 -6.14 -6.94
CA ILE A 149 -23.57 -6.51 -8.26
C ILE A 149 -22.46 -7.56 -8.12
N THR A 150 -22.04 -8.13 -9.24
CA THR A 150 -20.84 -8.97 -9.32
C THR A 150 -19.56 -8.14 -9.38
N GLN A 151 -18.42 -8.76 -9.09
CA GLN A 151 -17.10 -8.16 -9.30
C GLN A 151 -16.91 -7.72 -10.76
N GLU A 152 -17.27 -8.59 -11.72
CA GLU A 152 -17.14 -8.31 -13.15
C GLU A 152 -17.95 -7.08 -13.56
N GLU A 153 -19.18 -6.96 -13.07
CA GLU A 153 -19.98 -5.75 -13.29
C GLU A 153 -19.33 -4.51 -12.67
N ALA A 154 -18.79 -4.62 -11.46
CA ALA A 154 -18.16 -3.50 -10.77
C ALA A 154 -16.91 -2.98 -11.50
N GLU A 155 -16.08 -3.88 -12.02
CA GLU A 155 -14.86 -3.56 -12.76
C GLU A 155 -15.14 -3.06 -14.20
N SER A 156 -16.35 -3.28 -14.71
CA SER A 156 -16.80 -2.79 -16.02
C SER A 156 -17.39 -1.37 -16.01
N LEU A 157 -17.59 -0.78 -14.81
CA LEU A 157 -18.11 0.57 -14.59
C LEU A 157 -16.99 1.62 -14.57
#